data_AF-A0A1W7RAU5-F1
#
_entry.id   AF-A0A1W7RAU5-F1
#
_cell.length_a   1.000
_cell.length_b   1.000
_cell.length_c   1.000
_cell.angle_alpha   90.00
_cell.angle_beta   90.00
_cell.angle_gamma   90.00
#
_symmetry.space_group_name_H-M   'P 1'
#
loop_
_entity.id
_entity.type
_entity.pdbx_description
1 polymer ?
#
loop_
_entity_poly.entity_id
_entity_poly.type
_entity_poly.pdbx_seq_one_letter_code
_entity_poly.pdbx_strand_id
1 'polypeptide(L)'
;MAVQTLCLVILLSTVCHGQLLTYLQLPKHDGLKRVCTVGTENFTSVVSSAELVLVVFRTTHQFDTGCPDELDSFSEVTAQVLQNRNVSVCQVDVSSIKDYLADEQLKPGDVYIYKNNKVFPYYGRRTPTSLLSFIFKLNSTEMNAITGKLDKIAFDAVHQPRVVGFFMKGTADYKAFEDASLQFSPGVPFYVVYDRTVAKHLKLETVGQINLFRPLEKTPVVCPTNPASVADIQTFVEEHKGVVLNKLTEHNLHDPSIFDPNRTLVLAIGAQHSALGGYFYRILSKIIRNNTNNTEFHQLNIVWIEPDNFPALHLMMDVLESKLGIPPTLPAFGTVNLTTNNNAWFNTALLNTTADKQAEEQNIQLLSDWLNSVVTRSVQTVQIGNVDSQSFVKVPQSQMVTEGDTVTLECVIGNPSGDCLWLKDGRNIGYNLSKYRHLEWAGDPLSGDCSLKITEVAIGRDDGEWICEMTGGEEHPTITSTPALLTVNPAPAKGEL
;
A
#
# COMPACT_ATOMS: atom_id res chain seq x y z
N MET A 1 -50.98 -43.19 10.14
CA MET A 1 -50.36 -42.48 11.28
C MET A 1 -48.85 -42.56 11.14
N ALA A 2 -48.21 -41.56 10.54
CA ALA A 2 -46.75 -41.36 10.57
C ALA A 2 -46.34 -40.15 9.72
N VAL A 3 -46.67 -38.91 10.12
CA VAL A 3 -45.94 -37.70 9.68
C VAL A 3 -46.22 -36.59 10.70
N GLN A 4 -45.49 -36.52 11.82
CA GLN A 4 -45.45 -35.27 12.61
C GLN A 4 -44.28 -35.11 13.59
N THR A 5 -43.25 -35.96 13.53
CA THR A 5 -42.17 -35.96 14.53
C THR A 5 -40.77 -35.86 13.93
N LEU A 6 -40.57 -35.06 12.88
CA LEU A 6 -39.24 -34.78 12.33
C LEU A 6 -38.92 -33.29 12.08
N CYS A 7 -39.81 -32.36 12.46
CA CYS A 7 -39.54 -30.92 12.35
C CYS A 7 -39.06 -30.26 13.65
N LEU A 8 -39.13 -30.94 14.81
CA LEU A 8 -38.83 -30.32 16.11
C LEU A 8 -37.36 -30.45 16.56
N VAL A 9 -36.53 -31.24 15.86
CA VAL A 9 -35.11 -31.44 16.23
C VAL A 9 -34.15 -30.55 15.41
N ILE A 10 -34.61 -29.93 14.32
CA ILE A 10 -33.78 -29.04 13.48
C ILE A 10 -33.87 -27.56 13.91
N LEU A 11 -34.83 -27.18 14.75
CA LEU A 11 -35.00 -25.79 15.22
C LEU A 11 -34.29 -25.48 16.55
N LEU A 12 -33.75 -26.48 17.25
CA LEU A 12 -32.99 -26.27 18.50
C LEU A 12 -31.47 -26.22 18.28
N SER A 13 -30.98 -26.63 17.11
CA SER A 13 -29.56 -26.47 16.76
C SER A 13 -29.24 -25.11 16.14
N THR A 14 -30.22 -24.39 15.58
CA THR A 14 -29.97 -23.10 14.89
C THR A 14 -29.86 -21.90 15.84
N VAL A 15 -30.48 -21.95 17.01
CA VAL A 15 -30.48 -20.81 17.97
C VAL A 15 -29.15 -20.72 18.74
N CYS A 16 -28.53 -21.85 19.07
CA CYS A 16 -27.29 -21.86 19.84
C CYS A 16 -26.04 -21.50 19.00
N HIS A 17 -26.05 -21.76 17.70
CA HIS A 17 -24.95 -21.38 16.79
C HIS A 17 -24.91 -19.87 16.54
N GLY A 18 -26.06 -19.19 16.49
CA GLY A 18 -26.13 -17.74 16.28
C GLY A 18 -25.50 -16.92 17.43
N GLN A 19 -25.64 -17.38 18.67
CA GLN A 19 -25.11 -16.67 19.84
C GLN A 19 -23.58 -16.70 19.91
N LEU A 20 -22.94 -17.85 19.65
CA LEU A 20 -21.47 -17.92 19.64
C LEU A 20 -20.87 -16.95 18.59
N LEU A 21 -21.45 -16.92 17.39
CA LEU A 21 -20.99 -16.04 16.32
C LEU A 21 -21.12 -14.56 16.69
N THR A 22 -22.16 -14.17 17.45
CA THR A 22 -22.27 -12.80 17.96
C THR A 22 -21.17 -12.42 18.94
N TYR A 23 -20.62 -13.37 19.70
CA TYR A 23 -19.49 -13.11 20.61
C TYR A 23 -18.13 -13.06 19.89
N LEU A 24 -18.06 -13.54 18.64
CA LEU A 24 -16.84 -13.49 17.81
C LEU A 24 -16.78 -12.21 16.95
N GLN A 25 -17.85 -11.42 16.91
CA GLN A 25 -17.92 -10.16 16.18
C GLN A 25 -17.66 -8.99 17.11
N LEU A 26 -16.90 -8.01 16.63
CA LEU A 26 -16.80 -6.73 17.32
C LEU A 26 -18.14 -5.98 17.23
N PRO A 27 -18.51 -5.22 18.28
CA PRO A 27 -19.72 -4.40 18.25
C PRO A 27 -19.61 -3.32 17.18
N LYS A 28 -20.76 -2.93 16.62
CA LYS A 28 -20.86 -1.70 15.83
C LYS A 28 -20.79 -0.49 16.76
N HIS A 29 -20.33 0.63 16.21
CA HIS A 29 -20.34 1.92 16.90
C HIS A 29 -21.75 2.23 17.42
N ASP A 30 -21.88 2.53 18.71
CA ASP A 30 -23.17 2.74 19.38
C ASP A 30 -23.62 4.21 19.43
N GLY A 31 -22.85 5.12 18.83
CA GLY A 31 -23.17 6.55 18.75
C GLY A 31 -22.64 7.38 19.92
N LEU A 32 -22.04 6.76 20.94
CA LEU A 32 -21.49 7.47 22.09
C LEU A 32 -20.02 7.83 21.87
N LYS A 33 -19.68 9.11 22.06
CA LYS A 33 -18.30 9.60 22.02
C LYS A 33 -17.55 9.20 23.30
N ARG A 34 -16.44 8.51 23.14
CA ARG A 34 -15.57 8.01 24.22
C ARG A 34 -14.14 8.51 24.12
N VAL A 35 -13.71 8.93 22.93
CA VAL A 35 -12.33 9.36 22.70
C VAL A 35 -12.05 10.67 23.46
N CYS A 36 -11.03 10.67 24.33
CA CYS A 36 -10.57 11.86 25.05
C CYS A 36 -9.76 12.78 24.14
N THR A 37 -9.85 14.09 24.33
CA THR A 37 -8.94 15.04 23.68
C THR A 37 -7.80 15.39 24.64
N VAL A 38 -6.56 15.28 24.17
CA VAL A 38 -5.37 15.69 24.93
C VAL A 38 -4.65 16.82 24.23
N GLY A 39 -3.91 17.61 25.01
CA GLY A 39 -3.05 18.69 24.55
C GLY A 39 -1.75 18.69 25.33
N THR A 40 -0.87 19.64 25.04
CA THR A 40 0.46 19.75 25.67
C THR A 40 0.39 19.80 27.21
N GLU A 41 -0.60 20.49 27.76
CA GLU A 41 -0.74 20.70 29.21
C GLU A 41 -1.02 19.41 29.99
N ASN A 42 -1.74 18.44 29.40
CA ASN A 42 -2.17 17.23 30.10
C ASN A 42 -1.57 15.94 29.52
N PHE A 43 -0.80 16.01 28.42
CA PHE A 43 -0.33 14.85 27.68
C PHE A 43 0.34 13.80 28.57
N THR A 44 1.38 14.18 29.30
CA THR A 44 2.16 13.27 30.17
C THR A 44 1.28 12.59 31.23
N SER A 45 0.36 13.35 31.82
CA SER A 45 -0.56 12.84 32.84
C SER A 45 -1.52 11.81 32.26
N VAL A 46 -1.99 12.02 31.03
CA VAL A 46 -2.96 11.14 30.38
C VAL A 46 -2.28 9.86 29.90
N VAL A 47 -1.13 9.93 29.23
CA VAL A 47 -0.43 8.72 28.76
C VAL A 47 0.08 7.85 29.91
N SER A 48 0.20 8.42 31.12
CA SER A 48 0.58 7.70 32.34
C SER A 48 -0.63 7.30 33.21
N SER A 49 -1.87 7.61 32.80
CA SER A 49 -3.08 7.42 33.61
C SER A 49 -3.57 5.96 33.69
N ALA A 50 -3.15 5.13 32.73
CA ALA A 50 -3.57 3.75 32.61
C ALA A 50 -2.40 2.85 32.17
N GLU A 51 -2.57 1.52 32.29
CA GLU A 51 -1.56 0.57 31.83
C GLU A 51 -1.32 0.71 30.31
N LEU A 52 -2.38 0.98 29.56
CA LEU A 52 -2.35 1.14 28.12
C LEU A 52 -3.19 2.36 27.71
N VAL A 53 -2.59 3.26 26.93
CA VAL A 53 -3.25 4.44 26.37
C VAL A 53 -2.95 4.49 24.88
N LEU A 54 -4.01 4.52 24.07
CA LEU A 54 -3.92 4.74 22.63
C LEU A 54 -4.05 6.23 22.35
N VAL A 55 -3.13 6.80 21.59
CA VAL A 55 -3.16 8.20 21.16
C VAL A 55 -3.20 8.25 19.64
N VAL A 56 -4.22 8.93 19.11
CA VAL A 56 -4.41 9.15 17.67
C VAL A 56 -4.06 10.60 17.34
N PHE A 57 -3.12 10.80 16.42
CA PHE A 57 -2.66 12.12 16.00
C PHE A 57 -3.45 12.62 14.79
N ARG A 58 -3.99 13.83 14.88
CA ARG A 58 -4.94 14.40 13.91
C ARG A 58 -4.59 15.82 13.51
N THR A 59 -5.31 16.36 12.53
CA THR A 59 -5.33 17.80 12.25
C THR A 59 -6.73 18.34 12.47
N THR A 60 -6.82 19.60 12.88
CA THR A 60 -8.07 20.34 13.07
C THR A 60 -8.86 20.58 11.77
N HIS A 61 -8.31 20.24 10.60
CA HIS A 61 -8.84 20.59 9.27
C HIS A 61 -9.24 19.40 8.38
N GLN A 62 -9.73 18.30 8.93
CA GLN A 62 -10.46 17.35 8.09
C GLN A 62 -11.89 17.88 7.84
N PHE A 63 -12.16 18.15 6.56
CA PHE A 63 -13.41 18.69 6.06
C PHE A 63 -14.62 17.92 6.61
N ASP A 64 -15.62 18.68 7.06
CA ASP A 64 -16.92 18.23 7.55
C ASP A 64 -17.71 17.61 6.38
N THR A 65 -17.36 16.38 5.98
CA THR A 65 -17.99 15.64 4.88
C THR A 65 -19.29 14.95 5.30
N GLY A 66 -19.70 15.09 6.56
CA GLY A 66 -20.90 14.44 7.12
C GLY A 66 -20.78 12.92 7.30
N CYS A 67 -19.70 12.30 6.80
CA CYS A 67 -19.31 10.92 7.08
C CYS A 67 -18.20 10.92 8.14
N PRO A 68 -18.25 10.05 9.17
CA PRO A 68 -17.11 9.88 10.08
C PRO A 68 -15.88 9.47 9.28
N ASP A 69 -14.74 10.12 9.51
CA ASP A 69 -13.47 9.67 8.95
C ASP A 69 -13.22 8.19 9.35
N GLU A 70 -12.53 7.41 8.50
CA GLU A 70 -12.17 6.02 8.83
C GLU A 70 -11.47 5.96 10.20
N LEU A 71 -10.66 6.98 10.48
CA LEU A 71 -9.96 7.17 11.74
C LEU A 71 -10.91 7.47 12.91
N ASP A 72 -12.01 8.19 12.72
CA ASP A 72 -13.04 8.42 13.74
C ASP A 72 -13.73 7.13 14.14
N SER A 73 -14.22 6.41 13.14
CA SER A 73 -14.89 5.12 13.35
C SER A 73 -13.94 4.14 14.05
N PHE A 74 -12.68 4.07 13.60
CA PHE A 74 -11.64 3.27 14.24
C PHE A 74 -11.45 3.64 15.72
N SER A 75 -11.28 4.92 16.02
CA SER A 75 -10.97 5.41 17.37
C SER A 75 -12.11 5.14 18.34
N GLU A 76 -13.34 5.47 17.95
CA GLU A 76 -14.50 5.35 18.81
C GLU A 76 -14.94 3.89 19.03
N VAL A 77 -14.91 3.05 17.98
CA VAL A 77 -15.20 1.62 18.15
C VAL A 77 -14.11 0.95 19.01
N THR A 78 -12.85 1.35 18.86
CA THR A 78 -11.77 0.87 19.72
C THR A 78 -12.03 1.25 21.18
N ALA A 79 -12.40 2.52 21.44
CA ALA A 79 -12.73 3.00 22.78
C ALA A 79 -13.92 2.24 23.38
N GLN A 80 -14.95 1.95 22.57
CA GLN A 80 -16.11 1.16 22.98
C GLN A 80 -15.73 -0.27 23.38
N VAL A 81 -14.90 -0.95 22.57
CA VAL A 81 -14.46 -2.33 22.83
C VAL A 81 -13.59 -2.42 24.08
N LEU A 82 -12.78 -1.39 24.34
CA LEU A 82 -11.77 -1.39 25.40
C LEU A 82 -12.19 -0.66 26.70
N GLN A 83 -13.38 -0.06 26.74
CA GLN A 83 -13.88 0.75 27.87
C GLN A 83 -13.76 0.03 29.23
N ASN A 84 -14.04 -1.27 29.28
CA ASN A 84 -14.01 -2.07 30.51
C ASN A 84 -12.65 -2.77 30.76
N ARG A 85 -11.60 -2.38 30.04
CA ARG A 85 -10.29 -3.04 30.06
C ARG A 85 -9.16 -2.15 30.59
N ASN A 86 -9.50 -1.05 31.29
CA ASN A 86 -8.53 -0.07 31.80
C ASN A 86 -7.61 0.48 30.69
N VAL A 87 -8.18 0.73 29.51
CA VAL A 87 -7.50 1.33 28.37
C VAL A 87 -8.17 2.64 28.03
N SER A 88 -7.38 3.70 27.89
CA SER A 88 -7.85 5.00 27.42
C SER A 88 -7.54 5.14 25.92
N VAL A 89 -8.49 5.65 25.16
CA VAL A 89 -8.27 6.04 23.75
C VAL A 89 -8.45 7.54 23.66
N CYS A 90 -7.39 8.24 23.30
CA CYS A 90 -7.39 9.69 23.14
C CYS A 90 -6.95 10.11 21.73
N GLN A 91 -7.22 11.36 21.43
CA GLN A 91 -6.78 12.05 20.22
C GLN A 91 -6.06 13.35 20.56
N VAL A 92 -5.15 13.77 19.69
CA VAL A 92 -4.40 15.02 19.83
C VAL A 92 -4.23 15.69 18.48
N ASP A 93 -4.30 17.01 18.47
CA ASP A 93 -3.99 17.80 17.28
C ASP A 93 -2.47 17.91 17.10
N VAL A 94 -1.95 17.47 15.95
CA VAL A 94 -0.52 17.48 15.60
C VAL A 94 0.04 18.89 15.69
N SER A 95 -0.68 19.91 15.19
CA SER A 95 -0.23 21.30 15.27
C SER A 95 -0.02 21.77 16.70
N SER A 96 -0.81 21.25 17.65
CA SER A 96 -0.71 21.63 19.06
C SER A 96 0.46 20.97 19.80
N ILE A 97 0.90 19.77 19.39
CA ILE A 97 1.84 18.94 20.16
C ILE A 97 3.19 18.69 19.49
N LYS A 98 3.33 18.96 18.19
CA LYS A 98 4.55 18.65 17.43
C LYS A 98 5.85 19.19 18.06
N ASP A 99 5.81 20.37 18.67
CA ASP A 99 6.99 20.98 19.30
C ASP A 99 7.33 20.32 20.64
N TYR A 100 6.32 19.79 21.33
CA TYR A 100 6.48 19.05 22.58
C TYR A 100 7.01 17.62 22.34
N LEU A 101 6.70 17.02 21.20
CA LEU A 101 7.15 15.69 20.77
C LEU A 101 8.03 15.76 19.51
N ALA A 102 9.01 16.67 19.52
CA ALA A 102 9.81 16.98 18.33
C ALA A 102 10.58 15.76 17.77
N ASP A 103 10.97 14.82 18.63
CA ASP A 103 11.75 13.63 18.25
C ASP A 103 10.94 12.60 17.43
N GLU A 104 9.61 12.64 17.50
CA GLU A 104 8.72 11.60 16.95
C GLU A 104 8.32 11.81 15.47
N GLN A 105 8.67 12.94 14.85
CA GLN A 105 8.32 13.27 13.45
C GLN A 105 6.84 13.01 13.09
N LEU A 106 5.94 13.42 13.99
CA LEU A 106 4.51 13.11 13.94
C LEU A 106 3.82 13.56 12.64
N LYS A 107 2.95 12.70 12.11
CA LYS A 107 2.09 12.95 10.95
C LYS A 107 0.62 12.76 11.32
N PRO A 108 -0.29 13.48 10.63
CA PRO A 108 -1.72 13.22 10.76
C PRO A 108 -2.05 11.77 10.39
N GLY A 109 -2.85 11.10 11.21
CA GLY A 109 -3.18 9.69 11.05
C GLY A 109 -2.24 8.72 11.78
N ASP A 110 -1.18 9.21 12.43
CA ASP A 110 -0.32 8.39 13.27
C ASP A 110 -1.07 7.89 14.51
N VAL A 111 -0.74 6.68 14.94
CA VAL A 111 -1.36 6.02 16.09
C VAL A 111 -0.26 5.45 16.96
N TYR A 112 -0.24 5.86 18.23
CA TYR A 112 0.78 5.48 19.20
C TYR A 112 0.14 4.78 20.38
N ILE A 113 0.79 3.72 20.87
CA ILE A 113 0.37 2.97 22.04
C ILE A 113 1.37 3.24 23.16
N TYR A 114 0.92 3.90 24.21
CA TYR A 114 1.66 4.10 25.44
C TYR A 114 1.33 2.94 26.38
N LYS A 115 2.33 2.16 26.77
CA LYS A 115 2.16 1.02 27.67
C LYS A 115 3.34 0.88 28.61
N ASN A 116 3.10 0.86 29.92
CA ASN A 116 4.15 0.72 30.94
C ASN A 116 5.34 1.70 30.74
N ASN A 117 5.05 2.98 30.51
CA ASN A 117 6.01 4.05 30.21
C ASN A 117 6.84 3.84 28.93
N LYS A 118 6.41 2.97 28.02
CA LYS A 118 7.00 2.79 26.70
C LYS A 118 6.02 3.21 25.63
N VAL A 119 6.57 3.60 24.49
CA VAL A 119 5.82 4.09 23.34
C VAL A 119 6.02 3.11 22.19
N PHE A 120 4.92 2.71 21.56
CA PHE A 120 4.92 1.80 20.43
C PHE A 120 4.13 2.43 19.27
N PRO A 121 4.78 2.76 18.14
CA PRO A 121 4.04 3.20 16.95
C PRO A 121 3.23 2.05 16.38
N TYR A 122 2.00 2.33 15.97
CA TYR A 122 1.10 1.36 15.35
C TYR A 122 0.90 1.67 13.87
N TYR A 123 1.57 0.87 13.04
CA TYR A 123 1.52 0.99 11.58
C TYR A 123 0.46 0.09 10.93
N GLY A 124 -0.41 -0.54 11.71
CA GLY A 124 -1.40 -1.47 11.19
C GLY A 124 -2.66 -0.83 10.64
N ARG A 125 -3.50 -1.66 10.03
CA ARG A 125 -4.83 -1.29 9.52
C ARG A 125 -5.65 -0.60 10.61
N ARG A 126 -6.34 0.50 10.28
CA ARG A 126 -7.20 1.27 11.21
C ARG A 126 -8.51 0.54 11.52
N THR A 127 -8.40 -0.66 12.08
CA THR A 127 -9.53 -1.48 12.56
C THR A 127 -9.23 -1.98 13.98
N PRO A 128 -10.24 -2.06 14.86
CA PRO A 128 -9.99 -2.52 16.23
C PRO A 128 -9.48 -3.98 16.27
N THR A 129 -9.90 -4.85 15.35
CA THR A 129 -9.41 -6.24 15.28
C THR A 129 -7.90 -6.33 15.04
N SER A 130 -7.37 -5.58 14.08
CA SER A 130 -5.92 -5.56 13.81
C SER A 130 -5.15 -4.91 14.95
N LEU A 131 -5.71 -3.87 15.59
CA LEU A 131 -5.08 -3.23 16.75
C LEU A 131 -5.02 -4.18 17.95
N LEU A 132 -6.11 -4.85 18.29
CA LEU A 132 -6.17 -5.78 19.44
C LEU A 132 -5.16 -6.92 19.28
N SER A 133 -5.08 -7.50 18.09
CA SER A 133 -4.09 -8.55 17.80
C SER A 133 -2.65 -8.03 17.87
N PHE A 134 -2.38 -6.76 17.56
CA PHE A 134 -1.10 -6.12 17.81
C PHE A 134 -0.85 -5.91 19.32
N ILE A 135 -1.83 -5.40 20.07
CA ILE A 135 -1.73 -5.21 21.54
C ILE A 135 -1.43 -6.54 22.25
N PHE A 136 -2.05 -7.64 21.84
CA PHE A 136 -1.74 -8.95 22.41
C PHE A 136 -0.28 -9.37 22.19
N LYS A 137 0.34 -8.99 21.06
CA LYS A 137 1.77 -9.21 20.81
C LYS A 137 2.67 -8.33 21.70
N LEU A 138 2.19 -7.15 22.13
CA LEU A 138 2.87 -6.31 23.13
C LEU A 138 2.81 -6.91 24.55
N ASN A 139 1.93 -7.87 24.82
CA ASN A 139 1.88 -8.55 26.12
C ASN A 139 2.88 -9.70 26.20
N SER A 140 3.34 -10.24 25.06
CA SER A 140 4.32 -11.34 24.99
C SER A 140 5.78 -10.86 24.97
N THR A 141 6.11 -9.77 25.67
CA THR A 141 7.43 -9.10 25.64
C THR A 141 8.56 -9.85 26.35
N GLU A 142 8.29 -11.05 26.88
CA GLU A 142 9.35 -11.85 27.49
C GLU A 142 10.30 -12.37 26.40
N MET A 143 11.59 -12.10 26.60
CA MET A 143 12.64 -12.61 25.73
C MET A 143 12.63 -14.15 25.78
N ASN A 144 12.46 -14.78 24.62
CA ASN A 144 12.31 -16.23 24.56
C ASN A 144 13.66 -16.94 24.71
N ALA A 145 13.74 -17.92 25.60
CA ALA A 145 14.92 -18.77 25.73
C ALA A 145 14.91 -19.90 24.69
N ILE A 146 16.01 -20.11 23.99
CA ILE A 146 16.19 -21.27 23.11
C ILE A 146 16.96 -22.33 23.90
N THR A 147 16.26 -23.38 24.31
CA THR A 147 16.78 -24.46 25.15
C THR A 147 17.05 -25.75 24.37
N GLY A 148 16.48 -25.88 23.17
CA GLY A 148 16.67 -27.08 22.36
C GLY A 148 16.12 -26.97 20.93
N LYS A 149 15.94 -28.14 20.32
CA LYS A 149 15.58 -28.25 18.90
C LYS A 149 14.20 -27.66 18.58
N LEU A 150 13.21 -27.83 19.46
CA LEU A 150 11.85 -27.32 19.25
C LEU A 150 11.85 -25.78 19.20
N ASP A 151 12.48 -25.15 20.18
CA ASP A 151 12.61 -23.69 20.24
C ASP A 151 13.39 -23.16 19.04
N LYS A 152 14.43 -23.88 18.59
CA LYS A 152 15.16 -23.51 17.38
C LYS A 152 14.29 -23.60 16.13
N ILE A 153 13.42 -24.61 16.01
CA ILE A 153 12.46 -24.70 14.88
C ILE A 153 11.52 -23.49 14.90
N ALA A 154 11.02 -23.10 16.06
CA ALA A 154 10.19 -21.90 16.20
C ALA A 154 10.98 -20.63 15.82
N PHE A 155 12.21 -20.48 16.31
CA PHE A 155 13.13 -19.39 15.95
C PHE A 155 13.39 -19.32 14.44
N ASP A 156 13.63 -20.44 13.78
CA ASP A 156 13.91 -20.50 12.34
C ASP A 156 12.67 -20.17 11.49
N ALA A 157 11.46 -20.40 12.01
CA ALA A 157 10.18 -20.13 11.33
C ALA A 157 9.77 -18.63 11.37
N VAL A 158 10.47 -17.80 12.14
CA VAL A 158 10.19 -16.36 12.24
C VAL A 158 10.60 -15.65 10.94
N HIS A 159 9.63 -14.99 10.31
CA HIS A 159 9.79 -14.28 9.02
C HIS A 159 10.14 -12.78 9.15
N GLN A 160 10.58 -12.34 10.33
CA GLN A 160 11.10 -11.00 10.62
C GLN A 160 12.58 -11.10 11.07
N PRO A 161 13.37 -10.01 11.01
CA PRO A 161 14.70 -9.99 11.60
C PRO A 161 14.61 -10.38 13.07
N ARG A 162 15.59 -11.13 13.57
CA ARG A 162 15.62 -11.63 14.95
C ARG A 162 17.01 -11.61 15.54
N VAL A 163 17.10 -11.34 16.83
CA VAL A 163 18.38 -11.19 17.54
C VAL A 163 18.50 -12.32 18.55
N VAL A 164 19.67 -12.95 18.63
CA VAL A 164 19.95 -13.99 19.61
C VAL A 164 21.32 -13.79 20.26
N GLY A 165 21.38 -13.90 21.58
CA GLY A 165 22.64 -13.80 22.33
C GLY A 165 22.92 -15.01 23.21
N PHE A 166 24.21 -15.30 23.42
CA PHE A 166 24.66 -16.37 24.31
C PHE A 166 25.18 -15.78 25.62
N PHE A 167 24.45 -15.98 26.71
CA PHE A 167 24.75 -15.35 28.00
C PHE A 167 24.76 -16.35 29.16
N MET A 168 25.30 -15.92 30.30
CA MET A 168 25.03 -16.56 31.58
C MET A 168 23.93 -15.78 32.31
N LYS A 169 23.08 -16.45 33.08
CA LYS A 169 21.99 -15.77 33.81
C LYS A 169 22.57 -14.83 34.88
N GLY A 170 22.01 -13.62 34.96
CA GLY A 170 22.35 -12.64 36.01
C GLY A 170 23.63 -11.83 35.78
N THR A 171 24.27 -11.94 34.62
CA THR A 171 25.43 -11.11 34.27
C THR A 171 25.01 -9.73 33.76
N ALA A 172 25.90 -8.74 33.86
CA ALA A 172 25.61 -7.36 33.48
C ALA A 172 25.34 -7.19 31.98
N ASP A 173 26.05 -7.95 31.14
CA ASP A 173 25.85 -8.02 29.69
C ASP A 173 24.51 -8.67 29.31
N TYR A 174 24.07 -9.71 30.03
CA TYR A 174 22.72 -10.25 29.89
C TYR A 174 21.66 -9.19 30.19
N LYS A 175 21.86 -8.40 31.27
CA LYS A 175 20.91 -7.35 31.65
C LYS A 175 20.85 -6.24 30.60
N ALA A 176 21.99 -5.82 30.05
CA ALA A 176 22.05 -4.86 28.94
C ALA A 176 21.31 -5.39 27.70
N PHE A 177 21.45 -6.68 27.38
CA PHE A 177 20.73 -7.31 26.27
C PHE A 177 19.21 -7.36 26.49
N GLU A 178 18.78 -7.71 27.70
CA GLU A 178 17.37 -7.68 28.09
C GLU A 178 16.80 -6.25 28.00
N ASP A 179 17.51 -5.25 28.51
CA ASP A 179 17.06 -3.85 28.47
C ASP A 179 16.99 -3.30 27.04
N ALA A 180 17.93 -3.66 26.17
CA ALA A 180 17.88 -3.30 24.75
C ALA A 180 16.69 -3.95 24.02
N SER A 181 16.37 -5.21 24.32
CA SER A 181 15.26 -5.95 23.67
C SER A 181 13.92 -5.24 23.79
N LEU A 182 13.72 -4.51 24.88
CA LEU A 182 12.47 -3.83 25.22
C LEU A 182 12.14 -2.70 24.25
N GLN A 183 13.12 -2.14 23.53
CA GLN A 183 12.91 -1.06 22.57
C GLN A 183 12.49 -1.56 21.18
N PHE A 184 12.81 -2.82 20.86
CA PHE A 184 12.54 -3.39 19.54
C PHE A 184 11.28 -4.26 19.51
N SER A 185 10.61 -4.44 20.64
CA SER A 185 9.37 -5.20 20.71
C SER A 185 8.21 -4.43 20.06
N PRO A 186 7.32 -5.08 19.28
CA PRO A 186 7.35 -6.48 18.85
C PRO A 186 8.02 -6.68 17.47
N GLY A 187 8.58 -5.61 16.88
CA GLY A 187 9.12 -5.60 15.51
C GLY A 187 10.33 -6.52 15.30
N VAL A 188 11.29 -6.52 16.23
CA VAL A 188 12.46 -7.43 16.22
C VAL A 188 12.43 -8.25 17.50
N PRO A 189 12.18 -9.57 17.45
CA PRO A 189 12.15 -10.42 18.62
C PRO A 189 13.56 -10.79 19.05
N PHE A 190 13.79 -10.75 20.35
CA PHE A 190 15.05 -11.14 20.98
C PHE A 190 14.94 -12.54 21.59
N TYR A 191 16.04 -13.28 21.53
CA TYR A 191 16.18 -14.62 22.04
C TYR A 191 17.46 -14.74 22.86
N VAL A 192 17.44 -15.59 23.87
CA VAL A 192 18.61 -15.90 24.68
C VAL A 192 18.92 -17.38 24.69
N VAL A 193 20.20 -17.70 24.69
CA VAL A 193 20.73 -19.05 24.87
C VAL A 193 21.62 -19.05 26.10
N TYR A 194 21.49 -20.09 26.93
CA TYR A 194 22.34 -20.30 28.11
C TYR A 194 23.26 -21.52 27.97
N ASP A 195 22.94 -22.44 27.06
CA ASP A 195 23.69 -23.67 26.85
C ASP A 195 24.65 -23.56 25.65
N ARG A 196 25.91 -23.97 25.85
CA ARG A 196 26.96 -23.88 24.81
C ARG A 196 26.67 -24.77 23.60
N THR A 197 26.06 -25.93 23.79
CA THR A 197 25.76 -26.86 22.68
C THR A 197 24.66 -26.29 21.79
N VAL A 198 23.64 -25.67 22.40
CA VAL A 198 22.58 -24.95 21.68
C VAL A 198 23.14 -23.71 20.98
N ALA A 199 24.01 -22.94 21.66
CA ALA A 199 24.64 -21.73 21.11
C ALA A 199 25.40 -22.02 19.80
N LYS A 200 26.12 -23.15 19.74
CA LYS A 200 26.84 -23.60 18.54
C LYS A 200 25.92 -23.78 17.33
N HIS A 201 24.69 -24.26 17.53
CA HIS A 201 23.70 -24.40 16.45
C HIS A 201 23.13 -23.06 15.94
N LEU A 202 23.37 -21.98 16.67
CA LEU A 202 23.01 -20.61 16.33
C LEU A 202 24.23 -19.75 15.93
N LYS A 203 25.36 -20.40 15.66
CA LYS A 203 26.63 -19.75 15.28
C LYS A 203 27.13 -18.74 16.33
N LEU A 204 26.86 -19.04 17.61
CA LEU A 204 27.36 -18.31 18.76
C LEU A 204 28.51 -19.13 19.37
N GLU A 205 29.71 -18.54 19.42
CA GLU A 205 30.94 -19.23 19.83
C GLU A 205 31.37 -18.84 21.23
N THR A 206 31.20 -17.57 21.60
CA THR A 206 31.65 -16.99 22.88
C THR A 206 30.48 -16.43 23.68
N VAL A 207 30.62 -16.46 25.01
CA VAL A 207 29.66 -15.82 25.92
C VAL A 207 29.69 -14.31 25.67
N GLY A 208 28.53 -13.66 25.72
CA GLY A 208 28.31 -12.26 25.38
C GLY A 208 28.12 -12.00 23.88
N GLN A 209 28.35 -13.00 23.01
CA GLN A 209 28.15 -12.82 21.57
C GLN A 209 26.67 -12.65 21.24
N ILE A 210 26.38 -11.69 20.36
CA ILE A 210 25.04 -11.38 19.85
C ILE A 210 25.07 -11.52 18.32
N ASN A 211 24.08 -12.23 17.77
CA ASN A 211 23.90 -12.43 16.34
C ASN A 211 22.52 -11.91 15.91
N LEU A 212 22.45 -11.21 14.78
CA LEU A 212 21.21 -10.85 14.10
C LEU A 212 21.01 -11.76 12.88
N PHE A 213 19.85 -12.40 12.81
CA PHE A 213 19.42 -13.22 11.69
C PHE A 213 18.33 -12.50 10.91
N ARG A 214 18.59 -12.22 9.63
CA ARG A 214 17.57 -11.77 8.70
C ARG A 214 16.82 -12.97 8.12
N PRO A 215 15.51 -12.83 7.81
CA PRO A 215 14.75 -13.89 7.17
C PRO A 215 15.38 -14.27 5.83
N LEU A 216 15.36 -15.56 5.51
CA LEU A 216 15.85 -16.15 4.25
C LEU A 216 17.38 -16.11 4.04
N GLU A 217 18.17 -15.47 4.90
CA GLU A 217 19.62 -15.41 4.78
C GLU A 217 20.36 -16.60 5.44
N LYS A 218 21.53 -16.99 4.91
CA LYS A 218 22.31 -18.14 5.43
C LYS A 218 23.15 -17.79 6.66
N THR A 219 23.71 -16.59 6.69
CA THR A 219 24.72 -16.16 7.66
C THR A 219 24.16 -15.01 8.49
N PRO A 220 24.22 -15.11 9.83
CA PRO A 220 23.86 -13.98 10.67
C PRO A 220 24.91 -12.88 10.56
N VAL A 221 24.50 -11.68 10.91
CA VAL A 221 25.42 -10.58 11.21
C VAL A 221 25.81 -10.71 12.68
N VAL A 222 27.10 -10.60 12.98
CA VAL A 222 27.63 -10.68 14.34
C VAL A 222 27.77 -9.26 14.90
N CYS A 223 27.31 -9.03 16.13
CA CYS A 223 27.55 -7.77 16.83
C CYS A 223 29.06 -7.57 17.02
N PRO A 224 29.63 -6.44 16.55
CA PRO A 224 31.07 -6.22 16.59
C PRO A 224 31.63 -6.04 18.01
N THR A 225 30.78 -5.62 18.95
CA THR A 225 31.15 -5.35 20.34
C THR A 225 30.75 -6.53 21.24
N ASN A 226 31.67 -6.99 22.09
CA ASN A 226 31.42 -7.97 23.15
C ASN A 226 32.37 -7.72 24.34
N PRO A 227 31.87 -7.42 25.57
CA PRO A 227 30.45 -7.27 25.93
C PRO A 227 29.86 -5.98 25.35
N ALA A 228 28.64 -6.05 24.83
CA ALA A 228 27.94 -4.91 24.25
C ALA A 228 27.12 -4.16 25.33
N SER A 229 27.14 -2.83 25.30
CA SER A 229 26.22 -2.00 26.07
C SER A 229 24.84 -1.93 25.41
N VAL A 230 23.84 -1.38 26.11
CA VAL A 230 22.50 -1.15 25.56
C VAL A 230 22.56 -0.32 24.26
N ALA A 231 23.40 0.73 24.23
CA ALA A 231 23.55 1.60 23.06
C ALA A 231 24.26 0.90 21.89
N ASP A 232 25.26 0.05 22.16
CA ASP A 232 25.92 -0.75 21.13
C ASP A 232 24.91 -1.69 20.46
N ILE A 233 24.06 -2.34 21.26
CA ILE A 233 23.04 -3.28 20.76
C ILE A 233 21.98 -2.55 19.95
N GLN A 234 21.51 -1.39 20.41
CA GLN A 234 20.55 -0.57 19.68
C GLN A 234 21.08 -0.17 18.30
N THR A 235 22.29 0.39 18.27
CA THR A 235 22.97 0.81 17.04
C THR A 235 23.14 -0.38 16.09
N PHE A 236 23.64 -1.50 16.61
CA PHE A 236 23.82 -2.72 15.83
C PHE A 236 22.50 -3.21 15.21
N VAL A 237 21.42 -3.27 15.98
CA VAL A 237 20.13 -3.77 15.48
C VAL A 237 19.53 -2.80 14.46
N GLU A 238 19.56 -1.49 14.70
CA GLU A 238 19.05 -0.49 13.76
C GLU A 238 19.76 -0.54 12.41
N GLU A 239 21.10 -0.61 12.42
CA GLU A 239 21.90 -0.70 11.19
C GLU A 239 21.67 -1.98 10.40
N HIS A 240 21.31 -3.08 11.07
CA HIS A 240 21.32 -4.42 10.46
C HIS A 240 19.94 -5.09 10.36
N LYS A 241 18.86 -4.52 10.94
CA LYS A 241 17.51 -5.12 10.90
C LYS A 241 16.84 -5.09 9.52
N GLY A 242 17.31 -4.26 8.59
CA GLY A 242 16.76 -4.16 7.24
C GLY A 242 16.79 -5.51 6.51
N VAL A 243 15.70 -5.83 5.80
CA VAL A 243 15.55 -7.09 5.06
C VAL A 243 15.31 -6.83 3.58
N VAL A 244 15.73 -7.77 2.73
CA VAL A 244 15.49 -7.70 1.28
C VAL A 244 14.03 -7.95 0.92
N LEU A 245 13.37 -8.89 1.60
CA LEU A 245 11.96 -9.23 1.38
C LEU A 245 11.13 -8.90 2.60
N ASN A 246 10.25 -7.91 2.45
CA ASN A 246 9.22 -7.54 3.42
C ASN A 246 7.89 -8.17 3.01
N LYS A 247 7.19 -8.83 3.94
CA LYS A 247 5.79 -9.22 3.72
C LYS A 247 4.88 -8.09 4.17
N LEU A 248 3.98 -7.66 3.30
CA LEU A 248 2.92 -6.73 3.67
C LEU A 248 1.86 -7.50 4.49
N THR A 249 1.50 -6.95 5.64
CA THR A 249 0.54 -7.53 6.59
C THR A 249 -0.43 -6.46 7.06
N GLU A 250 -1.51 -6.87 7.69
CA GLU A 250 -2.46 -5.95 8.32
C GLU A 250 -1.89 -5.14 9.51
N HIS A 251 -0.64 -5.39 9.94
CA HIS A 251 0.01 -4.68 11.05
C HIS A 251 1.07 -3.65 10.64
N ASN A 252 1.40 -3.56 9.35
CA ASN A 252 2.51 -2.71 8.88
C ASN A 252 2.16 -1.88 7.64
N LEU A 253 0.87 -1.69 7.33
CA LEU A 253 0.40 -0.95 6.15
C LEU A 253 0.89 0.50 6.06
N HIS A 254 1.12 1.12 7.21
CA HIS A 254 1.59 2.51 7.32
C HIS A 254 3.05 2.60 7.76
N ASP A 255 3.80 1.49 7.71
CA ASP A 255 5.19 1.45 8.16
C ASP A 255 6.07 2.11 7.08
N PRO A 256 6.71 3.26 7.39
CA PRO A 256 7.51 3.98 6.40
C PRO A 256 8.72 3.18 5.90
N SER A 257 9.17 2.17 6.64
CA SER A 257 10.30 1.32 6.23
C SER A 257 9.95 0.32 5.13
N ILE A 258 8.66 0.02 4.89
CA ILE A 258 8.23 -0.90 3.82
C ILE A 258 8.42 -0.29 2.44
N PHE A 259 8.27 1.03 2.31
CA PHE A 259 8.41 1.74 1.04
C PHE A 259 9.56 2.75 1.13
N ASP A 260 10.74 2.29 1.57
CA ASP A 260 11.94 3.11 1.65
C ASP A 260 12.32 3.70 0.28
N PRO A 261 12.26 5.03 0.09
CA PRO A 261 12.52 5.67 -1.19
C PRO A 261 13.99 5.59 -1.62
N ASN A 262 14.91 5.22 -0.71
CA ASN A 262 16.33 5.06 -1.01
C ASN A 262 16.66 3.68 -1.58
N ARG A 263 15.70 2.75 -1.55
CA ARG A 263 15.85 1.38 -2.03
C ARG A 263 15.02 1.16 -3.28
N THR A 264 15.43 0.19 -4.10
CA THR A 264 14.68 -0.13 -5.33
C THR A 264 13.49 -0.99 -4.96
N LEU A 265 12.29 -0.43 -5.06
CA LEU A 265 11.04 -1.14 -4.81
C LEU A 265 10.82 -2.23 -5.88
N VAL A 266 10.60 -3.46 -5.42
CA VAL A 266 10.14 -4.56 -6.27
C VAL A 266 8.85 -5.11 -5.66
N LEU A 267 7.73 -4.94 -6.35
CA LEU A 267 6.46 -5.52 -5.94
C LEU A 267 6.42 -6.99 -6.33
N ALA A 268 5.98 -7.83 -5.39
CA ALA A 268 5.77 -9.25 -5.58
C ALA A 268 4.37 -9.62 -5.09
N ILE A 269 3.44 -9.82 -6.01
CA ILE A 269 2.06 -10.17 -5.70
C ILE A 269 1.86 -11.64 -6.02
N GLY A 270 1.53 -12.46 -5.04
CA GLY A 270 1.32 -13.89 -5.27
C GLY A 270 0.78 -14.60 -4.05
N ALA A 271 -0.08 -15.59 -4.30
CA ALA A 271 -0.64 -16.43 -3.25
C ALA A 271 0.28 -17.63 -2.97
N GLN A 272 0.92 -17.69 -1.80
CA GLN A 272 1.83 -18.80 -1.44
C GLN A 272 1.13 -20.17 -1.41
N HIS A 273 -0.19 -20.21 -1.19
CA HIS A 273 -0.97 -21.45 -1.20
C HIS A 273 -1.25 -21.96 -2.63
N SER A 274 -1.12 -21.11 -3.65
CA SER A 274 -1.30 -21.51 -5.05
C SER A 274 -0.07 -22.25 -5.58
N ALA A 275 -0.25 -23.11 -6.58
CA ALA A 275 0.85 -23.90 -7.15
C ALA A 275 1.99 -23.02 -7.69
N LEU A 276 1.65 -22.01 -8.52
CA LEU A 276 2.66 -21.13 -9.12
C LEU A 276 3.17 -20.08 -8.12
N GLY A 277 2.31 -19.50 -7.28
CA GLY A 277 2.73 -18.50 -6.29
C GLY A 277 3.64 -19.08 -5.20
N GLY A 278 3.31 -20.27 -4.68
CA GLY A 278 4.16 -21.00 -3.74
C GLY A 278 5.50 -21.41 -4.37
N TYR A 279 5.49 -21.88 -5.62
CA TYR A 279 6.71 -22.18 -6.37
C TYR A 279 7.58 -20.92 -6.56
N PHE A 280 6.98 -19.80 -6.96
CA PHE A 280 7.66 -18.53 -7.19
C PHE A 280 8.28 -17.98 -5.91
N TYR A 281 7.53 -17.94 -4.80
CA TYR A 281 8.04 -17.54 -3.49
C TYR A 281 9.24 -18.38 -3.05
N ARG A 282 9.20 -19.69 -3.33
CA ARG A 282 10.28 -20.62 -2.99
C ARG A 282 11.55 -20.37 -3.80
N ILE A 283 11.46 -20.17 -5.12
CA ILE A 283 12.66 -19.86 -5.93
C ILE A 283 13.21 -18.47 -5.57
N LEU A 284 12.36 -17.48 -5.33
CA LEU A 284 12.77 -16.15 -4.86
C LEU A 284 13.50 -16.24 -3.51
N SER A 285 12.97 -17.03 -2.57
CA SER A 285 13.62 -17.30 -1.30
C SER A 285 15.01 -17.93 -1.47
N LYS A 286 15.18 -18.85 -2.43
CA LYS A 286 16.49 -19.43 -2.75
C LYS A 286 17.46 -18.39 -3.32
N ILE A 287 17.00 -17.47 -4.16
CA ILE A 287 17.82 -16.41 -4.76
C ILE A 287 18.29 -15.44 -3.67
N ILE A 288 17.41 -14.97 -2.79
CA ILE A 288 17.77 -14.12 -1.64
C ILE A 288 18.81 -14.85 -0.78
N ARG A 289 18.58 -16.13 -0.49
CA ARG A 289 19.48 -16.96 0.30
C ARG A 289 20.85 -17.17 -0.36
N ASN A 290 20.94 -17.13 -1.69
CA ASN A 290 22.21 -17.23 -2.42
C ASN A 290 22.96 -15.89 -2.50
N ASN A 291 22.27 -14.77 -2.30
CA ASN A 291 22.82 -13.42 -2.33
C ASN A 291 23.07 -12.83 -0.93
N THR A 292 23.12 -13.63 0.13
CA THR A 292 23.30 -13.14 1.53
C THR A 292 24.51 -12.21 1.73
N ASN A 293 25.59 -12.39 0.97
CA ASN A 293 26.80 -11.55 1.09
C ASN A 293 26.92 -10.50 -0.02
N ASN A 294 25.88 -10.33 -0.85
CA ASN A 294 25.86 -9.38 -1.95
C ASN A 294 25.25 -8.06 -1.49
N THR A 295 26.09 -7.06 -1.24
CA THR A 295 25.66 -5.75 -0.72
C THR A 295 24.81 -4.96 -1.72
N GLU A 296 25.04 -5.11 -3.03
CA GLU A 296 24.21 -4.47 -4.05
C GLU A 296 22.80 -5.07 -4.07
N PHE A 297 22.69 -6.39 -3.89
CA PHE A 297 21.40 -7.07 -3.79
C PHE A 297 20.58 -6.58 -2.57
N HIS A 298 21.25 -6.14 -1.50
CA HIS A 298 20.56 -5.56 -0.33
C HIS A 298 19.89 -4.21 -0.61
N GLN A 299 20.20 -3.54 -1.72
CA GLN A 299 19.51 -2.32 -2.15
C GLN A 299 18.10 -2.58 -2.68
N LEU A 300 17.77 -3.84 -3.00
CA LEU A 300 16.41 -4.22 -3.37
C LEU A 300 15.51 -4.22 -2.15
N ASN A 301 14.32 -3.65 -2.27
CA ASN A 301 13.25 -3.72 -1.30
C ASN A 301 12.06 -4.45 -1.93
N ILE A 302 12.04 -5.77 -1.76
CA ILE A 302 11.00 -6.64 -2.30
C ILE A 302 9.81 -6.64 -1.34
N VAL A 303 8.66 -6.13 -1.78
CA VAL A 303 7.43 -6.12 -1.00
C VAL A 303 6.52 -7.23 -1.49
N TRP A 304 6.40 -8.28 -0.69
CA TRP A 304 5.53 -9.42 -0.95
C TRP A 304 4.11 -9.17 -0.43
N ILE A 305 3.13 -9.21 -1.34
CA ILE A 305 1.72 -9.00 -1.05
C ILE A 305 0.99 -10.33 -1.29
N GLU A 306 0.39 -10.87 -0.22
CA GLU A 306 -0.53 -12.01 -0.31
C GLU A 306 -1.93 -11.50 -0.65
N PRO A 307 -2.50 -11.84 -1.82
CA PRO A 307 -3.82 -11.36 -2.21
C PRO A 307 -4.93 -11.75 -1.21
N ASP A 308 -4.80 -12.90 -0.54
CA ASP A 308 -5.78 -13.36 0.46
C ASP A 308 -5.87 -12.43 1.68
N ASN A 309 -4.77 -11.76 2.04
CA ASN A 309 -4.75 -10.78 3.12
C ASN A 309 -5.34 -9.43 2.69
N PHE A 310 -5.40 -9.20 1.37
CA PHE A 310 -5.88 -7.98 0.73
C PHE A 310 -6.87 -8.29 -0.40
N PRO A 311 -8.06 -8.86 -0.11
CA PRO A 311 -8.96 -9.35 -1.15
C PRO A 311 -9.42 -8.29 -2.17
N ALA A 312 -9.42 -7.01 -1.78
CA ALA A 312 -9.70 -5.89 -2.69
C ALA A 312 -8.75 -5.88 -3.90
N LEU A 313 -7.53 -6.41 -3.76
CA LEU A 313 -6.58 -6.54 -4.85
C LEU A 313 -7.15 -7.32 -6.03
N HIS A 314 -7.91 -8.41 -5.77
CA HIS A 314 -8.55 -9.19 -6.83
C HIS A 314 -9.62 -8.40 -7.59
N LEU A 315 -10.30 -7.47 -6.90
CA LEU A 315 -11.35 -6.65 -7.49
C LEU A 315 -10.80 -5.43 -8.23
N MET A 316 -9.57 -5.01 -7.91
CA MET A 316 -8.94 -3.81 -8.43
C MET A 316 -7.78 -4.12 -9.41
N MET A 317 -7.64 -5.36 -9.88
CA MET A 317 -6.54 -5.73 -10.78
C MET A 317 -6.55 -4.92 -12.08
N ASP A 318 -7.72 -4.59 -12.61
CA ASP A 318 -7.90 -3.71 -13.77
C ASP A 318 -7.38 -2.29 -13.51
N VAL A 319 -7.71 -1.72 -12.34
CA VAL A 319 -7.20 -0.42 -11.91
C VAL A 319 -5.69 -0.49 -11.74
N LEU A 320 -5.17 -1.52 -11.07
CA LEU A 320 -3.75 -1.72 -10.82
C LEU A 320 -2.93 -1.93 -12.10
N GLU A 321 -3.49 -2.65 -13.07
CA GLU A 321 -2.92 -2.79 -14.41
C GLU A 321 -2.86 -1.43 -15.10
N SER A 322 -3.97 -0.67 -15.09
CA SER A 322 -4.02 0.64 -15.75
C SER A 322 -3.14 1.71 -15.07
N LYS A 323 -3.00 1.70 -13.73
CA LYS A 323 -2.27 2.73 -12.97
C LYS A 323 -0.80 2.40 -12.77
N LEU A 324 -0.48 1.14 -12.50
CA LEU A 324 0.86 0.71 -12.09
C LEU A 324 1.48 -0.31 -13.07
N GLY A 325 0.75 -0.73 -14.09
CA GLY A 325 1.22 -1.70 -15.07
C GLY A 325 1.28 -3.11 -14.54
N ILE A 326 0.67 -3.36 -13.38
CA ILE A 326 0.70 -4.67 -12.74
C ILE A 326 0.07 -5.70 -13.70
N PRO A 327 0.80 -6.78 -14.07
CA PRO A 327 0.26 -7.83 -14.90
C PRO A 327 -1.01 -8.42 -14.27
N PRO A 328 -2.08 -8.66 -15.05
CA PRO A 328 -3.34 -9.18 -14.52
C PRO A 328 -3.23 -10.64 -14.04
N THR A 329 -2.16 -11.34 -14.42
CA THR A 329 -1.89 -12.73 -14.04
C THR A 329 -0.93 -12.80 -12.86
N LEU A 330 -1.31 -13.58 -11.84
CA LEU A 330 -0.46 -13.83 -10.67
C LEU A 330 0.38 -15.12 -10.83
N PRO A 331 1.62 -15.16 -10.30
CA PRO A 331 2.27 -14.08 -9.56
C PRO A 331 2.71 -12.93 -10.47
N ALA A 332 2.55 -11.70 -9.99
CA ALA A 332 3.08 -10.51 -10.63
C ALA A 332 4.35 -10.09 -9.88
N PHE A 333 5.44 -9.83 -10.60
CA PHE A 333 6.73 -9.50 -10.01
C PHE A 333 7.42 -8.43 -10.85
N GLY A 334 7.71 -7.26 -10.27
CA GLY A 334 8.18 -6.12 -11.05
C GLY A 334 8.71 -4.98 -10.20
N THR A 335 9.56 -4.16 -10.79
CA THR A 335 9.98 -2.89 -10.19
C THR A 335 9.00 -1.80 -10.58
N VAL A 336 8.70 -0.90 -9.65
CA VAL A 336 7.84 0.27 -9.87
C VAL A 336 8.40 1.47 -9.13
N ASN A 337 8.43 2.61 -9.80
CA ASN A 337 8.68 3.90 -9.19
C ASN A 337 7.32 4.58 -8.96
N LEU A 338 6.89 4.66 -7.71
CA LEU A 338 5.58 5.23 -7.34
C LEU A 338 5.47 6.74 -7.60
N THR A 339 6.59 7.43 -7.85
CA THR A 339 6.61 8.86 -8.16
C THR A 339 6.52 9.11 -9.66
N THR A 340 7.19 8.30 -10.47
CA THR A 340 7.26 8.51 -11.93
C THR A 340 6.37 7.57 -12.73
N ASN A 341 5.75 6.58 -12.08
CA ASN A 341 5.01 5.47 -12.71
C ASN A 341 5.83 4.65 -13.73
N ASN A 342 7.17 4.75 -13.65
CA ASN A 342 8.06 3.87 -14.40
C ASN A 342 8.01 2.49 -13.78
N ASN A 343 7.80 1.47 -14.60
CA ASN A 343 7.73 0.10 -14.14
C ASN A 343 8.42 -0.85 -15.12
N ALA A 344 8.80 -2.02 -14.61
CA ALA A 344 9.23 -3.14 -15.44
C ALA A 344 8.81 -4.43 -14.75
N TRP A 345 8.19 -5.34 -15.52
CA TRP A 345 7.60 -6.57 -15.00
C TRP A 345 8.32 -7.79 -15.55
N PHE A 346 8.63 -8.72 -14.66
CA PHE A 346 9.12 -10.04 -15.02
C PHE A 346 8.01 -10.84 -15.69
N ASN A 347 8.28 -11.37 -16.88
CA ASN A 347 7.33 -12.21 -17.60
C ASN A 347 7.30 -13.62 -16.98
N THR A 348 6.34 -13.86 -16.09
CA THR A 348 6.17 -15.15 -15.41
C THR A 348 5.73 -16.28 -16.34
N ALA A 349 5.23 -16.00 -17.54
CA ALA A 349 4.93 -17.02 -18.54
C ALA A 349 6.19 -17.70 -19.11
N LEU A 350 7.38 -17.14 -18.89
CA LEU A 350 8.65 -17.76 -19.26
C LEU A 350 9.08 -18.89 -18.31
N LEU A 351 8.41 -19.03 -17.16
CA LEU A 351 8.75 -20.05 -16.18
C LEU A 351 8.39 -21.44 -16.69
N ASN A 352 9.35 -22.36 -16.66
CA ASN A 352 9.09 -23.76 -16.95
C ASN A 352 8.41 -24.45 -15.75
N THR A 353 7.16 -24.90 -15.93
CA THR A 353 6.33 -25.47 -14.86
C THR A 353 6.31 -27.00 -14.82
N THR A 354 7.23 -27.69 -15.50
CA THR A 354 7.35 -29.17 -15.45
C THR A 354 7.72 -29.72 -14.07
N ALA A 355 8.16 -28.84 -13.16
CA ALA A 355 8.51 -29.14 -11.77
C ALA A 355 9.67 -30.14 -11.58
N ASP A 356 10.50 -30.34 -12.61
CA ASP A 356 11.76 -31.07 -12.49
C ASP A 356 12.92 -30.15 -12.05
N LYS A 357 14.05 -30.77 -11.68
CA LYS A 357 15.22 -30.06 -11.16
C LYS A 357 15.86 -29.13 -12.20
N GLN A 358 15.86 -29.52 -13.48
CA GLN A 358 16.46 -28.72 -14.55
C GLN A 358 15.61 -27.47 -14.82
N ALA A 359 14.28 -27.62 -14.86
CA ALA A 359 13.35 -26.50 -14.96
C ALA A 359 13.54 -25.51 -13.80
N GLU A 360 13.73 -26.01 -12.58
CA GLU A 360 14.01 -25.16 -11.43
C GLU A 360 15.33 -24.40 -11.53
N GLU A 361 16.42 -25.05 -11.94
CA GLU A 361 17.71 -24.38 -12.13
C GLU A 361 17.62 -23.28 -13.21
N GLN A 362 16.92 -23.54 -14.31
CA GLN A 362 16.65 -22.57 -15.37
C GLN A 362 15.81 -21.39 -14.88
N ASN A 363 14.74 -21.65 -14.13
CA ASN A 363 13.87 -20.61 -13.59
C ASN A 363 14.60 -19.73 -12.55
N ILE A 364 15.43 -20.34 -11.69
CA ILE A 364 16.28 -19.60 -10.74
C ILE A 364 17.24 -18.70 -11.49
N GLN A 365 17.87 -19.20 -12.56
CA GLN A 365 18.79 -18.41 -13.38
C GLN A 365 18.06 -17.23 -14.04
N LEU A 366 16.93 -17.49 -14.70
CA LEU A 366 16.12 -16.47 -15.37
C LEU A 366 15.68 -15.35 -14.42
N LEU A 367 15.18 -15.70 -13.24
CA LEU A 367 14.76 -14.71 -12.23
C LEU A 367 15.95 -13.98 -11.61
N SER A 368 17.09 -14.65 -11.43
CA SER A 368 18.32 -14.02 -10.93
C SER A 368 18.86 -13.00 -11.93
N ASP A 369 18.87 -13.32 -13.22
CA ASP A 369 19.33 -12.42 -14.29
C ASP A 369 18.44 -11.17 -14.37
N TRP A 370 17.12 -11.35 -14.27
CA TRP A 370 16.19 -10.23 -14.21
C TRP A 370 16.44 -9.35 -12.97
N LEU A 371 16.57 -9.94 -11.78
CA LEU A 371 16.87 -9.18 -10.56
C LEU A 371 18.21 -8.45 -10.64
N ASN A 372 19.24 -9.06 -11.22
CA ASN A 372 20.53 -8.42 -11.46
C ASN A 372 20.39 -7.23 -12.42
N SER A 373 19.51 -7.31 -13.43
CA SER A 373 19.22 -6.16 -14.29
C SER A 373 18.53 -5.01 -13.55
N VAL A 374 17.71 -5.32 -12.54
CA VAL A 374 17.09 -4.31 -11.65
C VAL A 374 18.15 -3.67 -10.77
N VAL A 375 18.99 -4.47 -10.09
CA VAL A 375 20.08 -3.99 -9.22
C VAL A 375 21.04 -3.08 -9.99
N THR A 376 21.42 -3.47 -11.21
CA THR A 376 22.35 -2.71 -12.07
C THR A 376 21.67 -1.58 -12.84
N ARG A 377 20.35 -1.35 -12.66
CA ARG A 377 19.55 -0.34 -13.36
C ARG A 377 19.62 -0.44 -14.89
N SER A 378 19.78 -1.64 -15.41
CA SER A 378 19.82 -1.96 -16.85
C SER A 378 18.49 -2.52 -17.37
N VAL A 379 17.54 -2.81 -16.48
CA VAL A 379 16.18 -3.24 -16.85
C VAL A 379 15.49 -2.15 -17.69
N GLN A 380 14.89 -2.54 -18.80
CA GLN A 380 14.09 -1.61 -19.61
C GLN A 380 12.77 -1.32 -18.89
N THR A 381 12.50 -0.04 -18.64
CA THR A 381 11.28 0.41 -17.98
C THR A 381 10.32 1.02 -18.99
N VAL A 382 9.02 0.85 -18.71
CA VAL A 382 7.92 1.49 -19.42
C VAL A 382 7.31 2.52 -18.48
N GLN A 383 7.12 3.74 -18.96
CA GLN A 383 6.30 4.72 -18.26
C GLN A 383 4.87 4.55 -18.76
N ILE A 384 3.96 4.19 -17.85
CA ILE A 384 2.54 4.28 -18.18
C ILE A 384 2.19 5.76 -18.16
N GLY A 385 1.81 6.31 -19.32
CA GLY A 385 1.30 7.68 -19.38
C GLY A 385 0.15 7.80 -18.38
N ASN A 386 0.14 8.86 -17.57
CA ASN A 386 -0.86 9.06 -16.52
C ASN A 386 -2.27 8.80 -17.08
N VAL A 387 -2.84 7.64 -16.75
CA VAL A 387 -4.20 7.25 -17.16
C VAL A 387 -5.26 8.06 -16.40
N ASP A 388 -4.85 9.01 -15.56
CA ASP A 388 -5.73 10.00 -14.92
C ASP A 388 -5.74 11.36 -15.64
N SER A 389 -4.75 11.66 -16.49
CA SER A 389 -4.77 12.94 -17.21
C SER A 389 -5.64 12.84 -18.47
N GLN A 390 -6.57 13.77 -18.60
CA GLN A 390 -7.37 13.93 -19.80
C GLN A 390 -6.48 14.04 -21.05
N SER A 391 -6.86 13.36 -22.13
CA SER A 391 -6.08 13.32 -23.38
C SER A 391 -7.00 13.20 -24.61
N PHE A 392 -6.56 13.68 -25.77
CA PHE A 392 -7.33 13.54 -27.01
C PHE A 392 -7.23 12.11 -27.58
N VAL A 393 -8.38 11.46 -27.71
CA VAL A 393 -8.56 10.22 -28.50
C VAL A 393 -8.78 10.57 -29.98
N LYS A 394 -9.53 11.65 -30.25
CA LYS A 394 -9.71 12.23 -31.58
C LYS A 394 -9.63 13.75 -31.49
N VAL A 395 -9.02 14.36 -32.50
CA VAL A 395 -8.93 15.81 -32.67
C VAL A 395 -9.61 16.22 -33.97
N PRO A 396 -10.17 17.45 -34.06
CA PRO A 396 -10.80 17.90 -35.28
C PRO A 396 -9.79 18.07 -36.41
N GLN A 397 -10.24 17.78 -37.63
CA GLN A 397 -9.45 17.92 -38.84
C GLN A 397 -10.04 19.01 -39.73
N SER A 398 -9.17 19.71 -40.48
CA SER A 398 -9.58 20.69 -41.47
C SER A 398 -10.42 20.06 -42.57
N GLN A 399 -11.51 20.73 -42.96
CA GLN A 399 -12.48 20.20 -43.92
C GLN A 399 -12.90 21.28 -44.91
N MET A 400 -13.21 20.86 -46.14
CA MET A 400 -13.84 21.70 -47.15
C MET A 400 -15.25 21.20 -47.42
N VAL A 401 -16.24 22.07 -47.24
CA VAL A 401 -17.67 21.74 -47.38
C VAL A 401 -18.36 22.74 -48.31
N THR A 402 -19.55 22.42 -48.79
CA THR A 402 -20.36 23.35 -49.59
C THR A 402 -21.37 24.06 -48.69
N GLU A 403 -21.67 25.31 -49.00
CA GLU A 403 -22.69 26.09 -48.30
C GLU A 403 -24.04 25.37 -48.31
N GLY A 404 -24.65 25.25 -47.13
CA GLY A 404 -25.87 24.48 -46.89
C GLY A 404 -25.64 23.04 -46.38
N ASP A 405 -24.41 22.52 -46.41
CA ASP A 405 -24.10 21.18 -45.90
C ASP A 405 -24.25 21.08 -44.37
N THR A 406 -24.20 19.84 -43.87
CA THR A 406 -24.04 19.54 -42.45
C THR A 406 -22.70 18.85 -42.24
N VAL A 407 -21.88 19.37 -41.31
CA VAL A 407 -20.54 18.86 -41.02
C VAL A 407 -20.39 18.52 -39.55
N THR A 408 -19.58 17.50 -39.26
CA THR A 408 -19.18 17.15 -37.89
C THR A 408 -17.67 17.31 -37.73
N LEU A 409 -17.26 18.04 -36.71
CA LEU A 409 -15.88 18.14 -36.25
C LEU A 409 -15.71 17.17 -35.08
N GLU A 410 -15.01 16.06 -35.32
CA GLU A 410 -14.79 15.04 -34.29
C GLU A 410 -13.85 15.57 -33.19
N CYS A 411 -14.23 15.40 -31.93
CA CYS A 411 -13.38 15.67 -30.78
C CYS A 411 -13.75 14.72 -29.64
N VAL A 412 -12.87 13.78 -29.32
CA VAL A 412 -13.14 12.75 -28.30
C VAL A 412 -12.00 12.75 -27.28
N ILE A 413 -12.36 12.79 -26.01
CA ILE A 413 -11.45 12.89 -24.86
C ILE A 413 -11.46 11.58 -24.08
N GLY A 414 -10.27 11.05 -23.79
CA GLY A 414 -10.07 9.96 -22.87
C GLY A 414 -9.81 10.50 -21.46
N ASN A 415 -10.43 9.87 -20.45
CA ASN A 415 -10.37 10.28 -19.04
C ASN A 415 -10.78 11.75 -18.83
N PRO A 416 -11.97 12.18 -19.29
CA PRO A 416 -12.39 13.57 -19.16
C PRO A 416 -12.55 13.96 -17.68
N SER A 417 -11.94 15.09 -17.29
CA SER A 417 -12.07 15.63 -15.92
C SER A 417 -12.77 16.99 -15.87
N GLY A 418 -12.91 17.68 -17.01
CA GLY A 418 -13.58 18.97 -17.10
C GLY A 418 -14.76 18.96 -18.07
N ASP A 419 -15.08 20.13 -18.59
CA ASP A 419 -16.18 20.38 -19.51
C ASP A 419 -15.66 20.55 -20.95
N CYS A 420 -16.43 20.03 -21.91
CA CYS A 420 -16.20 20.29 -23.33
C CYS A 420 -16.40 21.76 -23.69
N LEU A 421 -15.47 22.32 -24.45
CA LEU A 421 -15.47 23.70 -24.90
C LEU A 421 -15.03 23.80 -26.36
N TRP A 422 -15.60 24.74 -27.10
CA TRP A 422 -15.15 25.07 -28.45
C TRP A 422 -14.76 26.54 -28.56
N LEU A 423 -13.73 26.80 -29.37
CA LEU A 423 -13.33 28.13 -29.79
C LEU A 423 -13.45 28.23 -31.32
N LYS A 424 -13.98 29.36 -31.78
CA LYS A 424 -14.01 29.74 -33.20
C LYS A 424 -13.23 31.04 -33.39
N ASP A 425 -12.20 31.02 -34.25
CA ASP A 425 -11.33 32.16 -34.54
C ASP A 425 -10.79 32.83 -33.25
N GLY A 426 -10.38 31.99 -32.29
CA GLY A 426 -9.88 32.41 -30.98
C GLY A 426 -10.95 32.91 -30.00
N ARG A 427 -12.23 32.90 -30.36
CA ARG A 427 -13.35 33.28 -29.47
C ARG A 427 -14.01 32.05 -28.87
N ASN A 428 -14.10 32.02 -27.55
CA ASN A 428 -14.80 30.99 -26.80
C ASN A 428 -16.32 31.06 -27.09
N ILE A 429 -16.90 30.00 -27.66
CA ILE A 429 -18.35 29.87 -27.92
C ILE A 429 -19.11 29.17 -26.78
N GLY A 430 -18.40 28.70 -25.76
CA GLY A 430 -18.95 28.14 -24.52
C GLY A 430 -19.42 26.69 -24.62
N TYR A 431 -19.87 26.13 -23.49
CA TYR A 431 -20.41 24.76 -23.38
C TYR A 431 -21.92 24.68 -23.73
N ASN A 432 -22.63 25.81 -23.74
CA ASN A 432 -24.06 25.88 -24.03
C ASN A 432 -24.31 26.25 -25.50
N LEU A 433 -24.24 25.24 -26.36
CA LEU A 433 -24.47 25.38 -27.81
C LEU A 433 -25.90 25.82 -28.16
N SER A 434 -26.87 25.66 -27.25
CA SER A 434 -28.28 26.03 -27.46
C SER A 434 -28.50 27.51 -27.81
N LYS A 435 -27.50 28.37 -27.58
CA LYS A 435 -27.52 29.78 -28.00
C LYS A 435 -27.36 29.95 -29.52
N TYR A 436 -26.84 28.94 -30.21
CA TYR A 436 -26.57 28.96 -31.64
C TYR A 436 -27.45 27.93 -32.34
N ARG A 437 -28.39 28.41 -33.17
CA ARG A 437 -29.40 27.53 -33.81
C ARG A 437 -28.82 26.49 -34.79
N HIS A 438 -27.59 26.68 -35.23
CA HIS A 438 -26.93 25.84 -36.24
C HIS A 438 -25.85 24.93 -35.65
N LEU A 439 -25.67 24.94 -34.32
CA LEU A 439 -24.66 24.14 -33.62
C LEU A 439 -25.33 23.19 -32.64
N GLU A 440 -24.90 21.93 -32.65
CA GLU A 440 -25.31 20.93 -31.69
C GLU A 440 -24.17 19.98 -31.35
N TRP A 441 -24.24 19.35 -30.18
CA TRP A 441 -23.32 18.28 -29.83
C TRP A 441 -23.65 17.05 -30.68
N ALA A 442 -22.66 16.53 -31.40
CA ALA A 442 -22.79 15.29 -32.16
C ALA A 442 -22.63 14.05 -31.26
N GLY A 443 -21.89 14.19 -30.17
CA GLY A 443 -21.64 13.16 -29.16
C GLY A 443 -22.24 13.49 -27.78
N ASP A 444 -21.85 12.72 -26.76
CA ASP A 444 -22.20 12.97 -25.36
C ASP A 444 -21.02 13.66 -24.61
N PRO A 445 -21.12 14.97 -24.33
CA PRO A 445 -20.07 15.71 -23.64
C PRO A 445 -19.75 15.19 -22.24
N LEU A 446 -20.72 14.60 -21.54
CA LEU A 446 -20.52 14.05 -20.18
C LEU A 446 -19.62 12.81 -20.19
N SER A 447 -19.57 12.10 -21.32
CA SER A 447 -18.66 10.96 -21.52
C SER A 447 -17.33 11.34 -22.19
N GLY A 448 -17.11 12.63 -22.48
CA GLY A 448 -15.91 13.13 -23.16
C GLY A 448 -15.99 13.13 -24.69
N ASP A 449 -17.16 12.90 -25.30
CA ASP A 449 -17.34 13.11 -26.74
C ASP A 449 -17.82 14.54 -27.01
N CYS A 450 -16.85 15.41 -27.21
CA CYS A 450 -17.02 16.84 -27.50
C CYS A 450 -17.24 17.12 -29.00
N SER A 451 -17.64 16.14 -29.81
CA SER A 451 -17.79 16.33 -31.25
C SER A 451 -18.88 17.37 -31.56
N LEU A 452 -18.58 18.31 -32.44
CA LEU A 452 -19.47 19.43 -32.81
C LEU A 452 -20.12 19.18 -34.17
N LYS A 453 -21.43 19.30 -34.25
CA LYS A 453 -22.17 19.27 -35.52
C LYS A 453 -22.67 20.65 -35.89
N ILE A 454 -22.42 21.04 -37.14
CA ILE A 454 -22.79 22.33 -37.72
C ILE A 454 -23.75 22.05 -38.87
N THR A 455 -24.99 22.53 -38.77
CA THR A 455 -26.03 22.36 -39.80
C THR A 455 -26.22 23.61 -40.63
N GLU A 456 -26.55 23.47 -41.92
CA GLU A 456 -26.75 24.60 -42.84
C GLU A 456 -25.54 25.54 -42.82
N VAL A 457 -24.34 24.97 -43.04
CA VAL A 457 -23.07 25.67 -42.98
C VAL A 457 -23.09 26.89 -43.92
N ALA A 458 -22.68 28.06 -43.44
CA ALA A 458 -22.79 29.33 -44.17
C ALA A 458 -21.47 30.08 -44.29
N ILE A 459 -21.25 30.70 -45.47
CA ILE A 459 -20.02 31.43 -45.75
C ILE A 459 -19.90 32.66 -44.85
N GLY A 460 -18.74 32.84 -44.23
CA GLY A 460 -18.42 33.96 -43.33
C GLY A 460 -19.02 33.86 -41.92
N ARG A 461 -19.96 32.92 -41.70
CA ARG A 461 -20.43 32.58 -40.35
C ARG A 461 -19.59 31.46 -39.77
N ASP A 462 -19.43 30.37 -40.52
CA ASP A 462 -18.87 29.11 -40.02
C ASP A 462 -17.42 28.86 -40.51
N ASP A 463 -17.00 29.53 -41.59
CA ASP A 463 -15.60 29.52 -42.04
C ASP A 463 -14.66 30.00 -40.94
N GLY A 464 -13.49 29.37 -40.89
CA GLY A 464 -12.42 29.79 -39.99
C GLY A 464 -11.85 28.65 -39.16
N GLU A 465 -11.14 29.03 -38.12
CA GLU A 465 -10.42 28.08 -37.27
C GLU A 465 -11.30 27.62 -36.11
N TRP A 466 -11.43 26.31 -35.98
CA TRP A 466 -12.16 25.64 -34.91
C TRP A 466 -11.20 24.87 -34.03
N ILE A 467 -11.29 25.08 -32.71
CA ILE A 467 -10.44 24.45 -31.71
C ILE A 467 -11.33 23.81 -30.64
N CYS A 468 -11.08 22.55 -30.35
CA CYS A 468 -11.72 21.83 -29.26
C CYS A 468 -10.84 21.95 -28.01
N GLU A 469 -11.46 22.21 -26.86
CA GLU A 469 -10.78 22.31 -25.57
C GLU A 469 -11.57 21.52 -24.52
N MET A 470 -10.85 20.83 -23.64
CA MET A 470 -11.41 20.21 -22.43
C MET A 470 -10.82 20.97 -21.24
N THR A 471 -11.69 21.57 -20.42
CA THR A 471 -11.25 22.35 -19.25
C THR A 471 -10.61 21.45 -18.21
N GLY A 472 -9.88 22.04 -17.25
CA GLY A 472 -9.15 21.30 -16.23
C GLY A 472 -8.92 22.12 -14.95
N GLY A 473 -8.39 21.46 -13.93
CA GLY A 473 -8.02 22.03 -12.62
C GLY A 473 -6.54 21.84 -12.29
N GLU A 474 -6.16 22.01 -11.02
CA GLU A 474 -4.75 21.87 -10.58
C GLU A 474 -4.19 20.45 -10.78
N GLU A 475 -5.03 19.41 -10.67
CA GLU A 475 -4.63 18.00 -10.82
C GLU A 475 -4.67 17.52 -12.28
N HIS A 476 -5.51 18.14 -13.11
CA HIS A 476 -5.71 17.78 -14.52
C HIS A 476 -5.73 19.04 -15.38
N PRO A 477 -4.64 19.38 -16.09
CA PRO A 477 -4.58 20.64 -16.84
C PRO A 477 -5.55 20.64 -18.03
N THR A 478 -6.04 21.84 -18.38
CA THR A 478 -6.79 22.07 -19.62
C THR A 478 -5.99 21.57 -20.82
N ILE A 479 -6.64 20.84 -21.73
CA ILE A 479 -6.04 20.38 -22.99
C ILE A 479 -6.75 21.04 -24.18
N THR A 480 -5.97 21.54 -25.13
CA THR A 480 -6.46 22.29 -26.30
C THR A 480 -5.98 21.61 -27.57
N SER A 481 -6.87 21.39 -28.53
CA SER A 481 -6.54 20.71 -29.79
C SER A 481 -5.73 21.62 -30.72
N THR A 482 -5.09 21.04 -31.74
CA THR A 482 -4.63 21.83 -32.88
C THR A 482 -5.82 22.46 -33.60
N PRO A 483 -5.67 23.68 -34.19
CA PRO A 483 -6.74 24.30 -34.96
C PRO A 483 -7.11 23.50 -36.21
N ALA A 484 -8.41 23.35 -36.45
CA ALA A 484 -8.99 22.78 -37.66
C ALA A 484 -9.61 23.90 -38.50
N LEU A 485 -9.17 24.03 -39.76
CA LEU A 485 -9.70 25.03 -40.68
C LEU A 485 -10.93 24.48 -41.40
N LEU A 486 -12.09 25.11 -41.21
CA LEU A 486 -13.29 24.84 -41.98
C LEU A 486 -13.38 25.85 -43.13
N THR A 487 -13.37 25.35 -44.36
CA THR A 487 -13.52 26.15 -45.58
C THR A 487 -14.86 25.84 -46.24
N VAL A 488 -15.69 26.85 -46.43
CA VAL A 488 -17.03 26.74 -47.01
C VAL A 488 -17.01 27.29 -48.44
N ASN A 489 -17.32 26.42 -49.39
CA ASN A 489 -17.41 26.78 -50.80
C ASN A 489 -18.85 27.18 -51.15
N PRO A 490 -19.07 28.17 -52.02
CA PRO A 490 -20.41 28.58 -52.42
C PRO A 490 -21.18 27.44 -53.06
N ALA A 491 -22.47 27.34 -52.73
CA ALA A 491 -23.34 26.37 -53.36
C ALA A 491 -23.40 26.59 -54.88
N PRO A 492 -23.41 25.52 -55.70
CA PRO A 492 -23.55 25.67 -57.14
C PRO A 492 -24.85 26.42 -57.47
N ALA A 493 -24.76 27.45 -58.31
CA ALA A 493 -25.92 28.22 -58.74
C ALA A 493 -26.97 27.26 -59.30
N LYS A 494 -28.20 27.32 -58.77
CA LYS A 494 -29.35 26.61 -59.35
C LYS A 494 -29.48 27.09 -60.80
N GLY A 495 -29.14 26.21 -61.74
CA GLY A 495 -29.33 26.47 -63.16
C GLY A 495 -30.81 26.77 -63.41
N GLU A 496 -31.07 27.92 -64.05
CA GLU A 496 -32.33 28.18 -64.73
C GLU A 496 -32.52 27.08 -65.79
N LEU A 497 -33.68 26.41 -65.73
CA LEU A 497 -34.15 25.44 -66.72
C LEU A 497 -34.49 26.11 -68.05
#